data_AF-A0A3R7U0I1-F1
#
_entry.id   AF-A0A3R7U0I1-F1
#
_cell.length_a   1.000
_cell.length_b   1.000
_cell.length_c   1.000
_cell.angle_alpha   90.00
_cell.angle_beta   90.00
_cell.angle_gamma   90.00
#
_symmetry.space_group_name_H-M   'P 1'
#
loop_
_entity.id
_entity.type
_entity.pdbx_description
1 polymer ?
#
loop_
_entity_poly.entity_id
_entity_poly.type
_entity_poly.pdbx_seq_one_letter_code
_entity_poly.pdbx_strand_id
1 'polypeptide(L)'
;MKMQKKSIYLFFLMGCSTLFGTCASAATVNCTFMSETTISKSGVWIKSEADFMKLLEMFGDGLTLPLENALLGNLDSGQPFFAGSVDRGKVFLMGGDMGIEGKLIEVLGDNITIYDGMCNIGFG
;
A
#
# COMPACT_ATOMS: atom_id res chain seq x y z
N MET A 1 59.16 -45.53 3.15
CA MET A 1 59.81 -44.67 2.14
C MET A 1 58.75 -43.73 1.57
N LYS A 2 59.05 -42.43 1.53
CA LYS A 2 58.15 -41.29 1.23
C LYS A 2 57.93 -41.08 -0.28
N MET A 3 56.87 -40.30 -0.58
CA MET A 3 56.56 -39.53 -1.80
C MET A 3 55.88 -40.32 -2.93
N GLN A 4 54.80 -39.84 -3.56
CA GLN A 4 54.58 -38.49 -4.11
C GLN A 4 53.12 -37.99 -4.02
N LYS A 5 53.00 -36.67 -3.81
CA LYS A 5 51.79 -35.85 -3.82
C LYS A 5 51.28 -35.64 -5.26
N LYS A 6 49.97 -35.64 -5.48
CA LYS A 6 49.32 -34.88 -6.56
C LYS A 6 48.06 -34.22 -6.02
N SER A 7 48.07 -32.88 -6.05
CA SER A 7 46.94 -31.99 -5.83
C SER A 7 45.74 -32.38 -6.69
N ILE A 8 44.56 -32.39 -6.08
CA ILE A 8 43.35 -31.96 -6.77
C ILE A 8 42.62 -31.01 -5.81
N TYR A 9 42.61 -29.74 -6.22
CA TYR A 9 41.72 -28.72 -5.69
C TYR A 9 40.30 -29.08 -6.10
N LEU A 10 39.34 -29.06 -5.17
CA LEU A 10 38.01 -28.54 -5.51
C LEU A 10 37.36 -27.93 -4.28
N PHE A 11 37.40 -26.60 -4.27
CA PHE A 11 36.48 -25.72 -3.58
C PHE A 11 35.03 -26.21 -3.77
N PHE A 12 34.31 -26.47 -2.68
CA PHE A 12 32.85 -26.34 -2.65
C PHE A 12 32.46 -25.55 -1.41
N LEU A 13 32.96 -24.31 -1.39
CA LEU A 13 32.55 -23.23 -0.50
C LEU A 13 31.69 -22.29 -1.34
N MET A 14 30.53 -22.77 -1.80
CA MET A 14 29.54 -21.94 -2.50
C MET A 14 28.19 -22.66 -2.51
N GLY A 15 27.22 -22.11 -1.80
CA GLY A 15 25.90 -22.72 -1.69
C GLY A 15 24.86 -21.83 -1.03
N CYS A 16 24.94 -20.53 -1.27
CA CYS A 16 23.79 -19.62 -1.24
C CYS A 16 22.99 -19.57 0.07
N SER A 17 23.64 -19.07 1.12
CA SER A 17 22.95 -18.38 2.22
C SER A 17 22.34 -17.07 1.72
N THR A 18 21.23 -17.14 1.01
CA THR A 18 20.31 -16.00 0.74
C THR A 18 18.90 -16.53 0.45
N LEU A 19 18.18 -16.92 1.50
CA LEU A 19 16.71 -16.90 1.46
C LEU A 19 16.23 -15.63 2.16
N PHE A 20 16.69 -14.47 1.67
CA PHE A 20 15.91 -13.26 1.82
C PHE A 20 14.81 -13.34 0.78
N GLY A 21 13.71 -14.01 1.15
CA GLY A 21 12.48 -13.96 0.37
C GLY A 21 12.06 -12.49 0.29
N THR A 22 12.27 -11.87 -0.86
CA THR A 22 11.59 -10.63 -1.20
C THR A 22 10.11 -10.97 -1.20
N CYS A 23 9.33 -10.41 -0.27
CA CYS A 23 7.89 -10.43 -0.34
C CYS A 23 7.50 -9.82 -1.69
N ALA A 24 7.17 -10.66 -2.66
CA ALA A 24 6.71 -10.19 -3.95
C ALA A 24 5.35 -9.54 -3.72
N SER A 25 5.31 -8.21 -3.77
CA SER A 25 4.07 -7.45 -3.85
C SER A 25 3.40 -7.81 -5.17
N ALA A 26 2.19 -8.36 -5.11
CA ALA A 26 1.51 -8.91 -6.28
C ALA A 26 0.84 -7.82 -7.12
N ALA A 27 0.53 -6.68 -6.51
CA ALA A 27 -0.10 -5.55 -7.14
C ALA A 27 0.32 -4.25 -6.46
N THR A 28 0.20 -3.14 -7.19
CA THR A 28 0.33 -1.79 -6.67
C THR A 28 -1.00 -1.07 -6.83
N VAL A 29 -1.49 -0.40 -5.78
CA VAL A 29 -2.61 0.53 -5.91
C VAL A 29 -2.08 1.95 -5.99
N ASN A 30 -2.59 2.76 -6.92
CA ASN A 30 -2.42 4.21 -6.94
C ASN A 30 -3.77 4.90 -6.70
N CYS A 31 -3.88 5.71 -5.65
CA CYS A 31 -5.11 6.45 -5.31
C CYS A 31 -4.96 7.96 -5.52
N THR A 32 -5.93 8.55 -6.22
CA THR A 32 -6.06 10.01 -6.37
C THR A 32 -7.24 10.50 -5.51
N PHE A 33 -6.96 11.37 -4.56
CA PHE A 33 -7.96 11.90 -3.64
C PHE A 33 -8.61 13.18 -4.19
N MET A 34 -9.93 13.28 -4.05
CA MET A 34 -10.79 14.31 -4.63
C MET A 34 -11.45 15.20 -3.57
N SER A 35 -11.60 14.71 -2.35
CA SER A 35 -12.14 15.49 -1.24
C SER A 35 -11.48 15.16 0.08
N GLU A 36 -11.59 16.10 1.01
CA GLU A 36 -11.18 15.96 2.40
C GLU A 36 -12.36 16.34 3.30
N THR A 37 -12.68 15.47 4.26
CA THR A 37 -13.68 15.71 5.29
C THR A 37 -13.06 15.49 6.66
N THR A 38 -13.22 16.44 7.58
CA THR A 38 -12.82 16.26 8.97
C THR A 38 -14.04 16.28 9.88
N ILE A 39 -14.19 15.24 10.70
CA ILE A 39 -15.27 15.07 11.67
C ILE A 39 -14.62 14.78 13.04
N SER A 40 -15.17 15.31 14.13
CA SER A 40 -14.71 14.95 15.47
C SER A 40 -15.15 13.51 15.85
N LYS A 41 -14.54 12.90 16.85
CA LYS A 41 -15.01 11.61 17.38
C LYS A 41 -16.41 11.69 17.99
N SER A 42 -16.87 12.88 18.35
CA SER A 42 -18.25 13.13 18.77
C SER A 42 -19.24 13.29 17.60
N GLY A 43 -18.78 13.17 16.35
CA GLY A 43 -19.62 13.26 15.14
C GLY A 43 -19.90 14.70 14.67
N VAL A 44 -19.18 15.70 15.19
CA VAL A 44 -19.34 17.08 14.76
C VAL A 44 -18.55 17.31 13.48
N TRP A 45 -19.21 17.83 12.45
CA TRP A 45 -18.55 18.21 11.21
C TRP A 45 -17.66 19.43 11.43
N ILE A 46 -16.36 19.29 11.18
CA ILE A 46 -15.37 20.35 11.39
C ILE A 46 -15.02 21.04 10.07
N LYS A 47 -14.78 20.26 9.01
CA LYS A 47 -14.29 20.77 7.72
C LYS A 47 -14.76 19.88 6.57
N SER A 48 -15.08 20.51 5.45
CA SER A 48 -15.21 19.87 4.13
C SER A 48 -14.39 20.68 3.15
N GLU A 49 -13.60 20.01 2.31
CA GLU A 49 -12.79 20.64 1.27
C GLU A 49 -12.83 19.76 0.01
N ALA A 50 -12.95 20.40 -1.15
CA ALA A 50 -12.92 19.75 -2.46
C ALA A 50 -11.97 20.48 -3.43
N ASP A 51 -11.08 21.32 -2.90
CA ASP A 51 -10.03 21.97 -3.68
C ASP A 51 -9.01 20.93 -4.16
N PHE A 52 -9.19 20.51 -5.41
CA PHE A 52 -8.30 19.57 -6.08
C PHE A 52 -6.85 20.04 -6.12
N MET A 53 -6.57 21.35 -6.24
CA MET A 53 -5.19 21.85 -6.32
C MET A 53 -4.44 21.62 -5.02
N LYS A 54 -5.11 21.84 -3.88
CA LYS A 54 -4.56 21.56 -2.55
C LYS A 54 -4.34 20.06 -2.33
N LEU A 55 -5.29 19.23 -2.76
CA LEU A 55 -5.15 17.77 -2.67
C LEU A 55 -4.01 17.26 -3.56
N LEU A 56 -3.86 17.82 -4.76
CA LEU A 56 -2.76 17.53 -5.66
C LEU A 56 -1.41 17.97 -5.07
N GLU A 57 -1.33 19.13 -4.44
CA GLU A 57 -0.12 19.57 -3.72
C GLU A 57 0.23 18.61 -2.58
N MET A 58 -0.79 18.08 -1.90
CA MET A 58 -0.64 17.21 -0.74
C MET A 58 -0.31 15.74 -1.07
N PHE A 59 -0.77 15.23 -2.21
CA PHE A 59 -0.67 13.83 -2.59
C PHE A 59 0.11 13.61 -3.89
N GLY A 60 0.49 14.67 -4.60
CA GLY A 60 1.18 14.58 -5.89
C GLY A 60 0.38 13.74 -6.90
N ASP A 61 1.06 12.81 -7.56
CA ASP A 61 0.45 11.88 -8.53
C ASP A 61 -0.43 10.79 -7.88
N GLY A 62 -0.61 10.85 -6.56
CA GLY A 62 -1.43 9.95 -5.77
C GLY A 62 -0.62 9.11 -4.78
N LEU A 63 -1.32 8.20 -4.11
CA LEU A 63 -0.72 7.32 -3.12
C LEU A 63 -0.51 5.93 -3.68
N THR A 64 0.76 5.51 -3.77
CA THR A 64 1.13 4.17 -4.23
C THR A 64 1.38 3.22 -3.06
N LEU A 65 0.69 2.07 -3.03
CA LEU A 65 0.87 1.03 -2.01
C LEU A 65 1.03 -0.36 -2.61
N PRO A 66 1.99 -1.18 -2.13
CA PRO A 66 2.03 -2.59 -2.47
C PRO A 66 0.88 -3.36 -1.81
N LEU A 67 0.32 -4.33 -2.52
CA LEU A 67 -0.81 -5.13 -2.06
C LEU A 67 -0.49 -6.62 -2.07
N GLU A 68 -1.01 -7.33 -1.06
CA GLU A 68 -0.85 -8.77 -0.90
C GLU A 68 -1.85 -9.58 -1.75
N ASN A 69 -1.58 -10.89 -1.88
CA ASN A 69 -2.21 -11.85 -2.79
C ASN A 69 -3.73 -12.10 -2.62
N ALA A 70 -4.44 -11.32 -1.80
CA ALA A 70 -5.90 -11.41 -1.60
C ALA A 70 -6.68 -10.22 -2.19
N LEU A 71 -6.01 -9.32 -2.93
CA LEU A 71 -6.59 -8.08 -3.43
C LEU A 71 -7.89 -8.29 -4.24
N LEU A 72 -7.84 -9.17 -5.25
CA LEU A 72 -8.99 -9.37 -6.15
C LEU A 72 -10.22 -9.88 -5.39
N GLY A 73 -10.05 -10.86 -4.51
CA GLY A 73 -11.15 -11.39 -3.71
C GLY A 73 -11.76 -10.36 -2.76
N ASN A 74 -10.95 -9.44 -2.23
CA ASN A 74 -11.46 -8.36 -1.40
C ASN A 74 -12.22 -7.31 -2.22
N LEU A 75 -11.74 -6.96 -3.42
CA LEU A 75 -12.43 -6.05 -4.32
C LEU A 75 -13.78 -6.61 -4.78
N ASP A 76 -13.82 -7.90 -5.15
CA ASP A 76 -15.04 -8.59 -5.60
C ASP A 76 -16.11 -8.67 -4.49
N SER A 77 -15.71 -8.61 -3.22
CA SER A 77 -16.66 -8.64 -2.10
C SER A 77 -17.54 -7.38 -2.01
N GLY A 78 -17.11 -6.28 -2.62
CA GLY A 78 -17.73 -4.96 -2.47
C GLY A 78 -17.70 -4.40 -1.03
N GLN A 79 -16.96 -5.04 -0.12
CA GLN A 79 -16.80 -4.57 1.26
C GLN A 79 -15.52 -3.75 1.40
N PRO A 80 -15.50 -2.71 2.25
CA PRO A 80 -14.28 -2.00 2.60
C PRO A 80 -13.29 -2.95 3.28
N PHE A 81 -12.04 -2.94 2.82
CA PHE A 81 -10.95 -3.67 3.45
C PHE A 81 -9.72 -2.78 3.64
N PHE A 82 -8.92 -3.12 4.63
CA PHE A 82 -7.67 -2.42 4.91
C PHE A 82 -6.62 -2.79 3.86
N ALA A 83 -6.05 -1.77 3.21
CA ALA A 83 -5.08 -1.93 2.13
C ALA A 83 -3.64 -1.62 2.56
N GLY A 84 -3.45 -0.78 3.57
CA GLY A 84 -2.12 -0.44 4.06
C GLY A 84 -2.10 0.79 4.95
N SER A 85 -0.90 1.17 5.39
CA SER A 85 -0.67 2.39 6.16
C SER A 85 0.42 3.23 5.50
N VAL A 86 0.27 4.53 5.63
CA VAL A 86 1.22 5.57 5.23
C VAL A 86 1.38 6.56 6.38
N ASP A 87 2.34 7.47 6.29
CA ASP A 87 2.63 8.42 7.38
C ASP A 87 1.40 9.24 7.80
N ARG A 88 0.53 9.58 6.85
CA ARG A 88 -0.71 10.33 7.08
C ARG A 88 -1.90 9.47 7.56
N GLY A 89 -1.78 8.14 7.60
CA GLY A 89 -2.86 7.31 8.14
C GLY A 89 -3.07 5.98 7.43
N LYS A 90 -4.29 5.48 7.52
CA LYS A 90 -4.66 4.13 7.04
C LYS A 90 -5.46 4.21 5.76
N VAL A 91 -5.13 3.35 4.81
CA VAL A 91 -5.83 3.26 3.53
C VAL A 91 -6.78 2.08 3.53
N PHE A 92 -8.00 2.35 3.09
CA PHE A 92 -9.04 1.38 2.88
C PHE A 92 -9.49 1.43 1.43
N LEU A 93 -9.77 0.27 0.86
CA LEU A 93 -10.24 0.13 -0.51
C LEU A 93 -11.58 -0.59 -0.51
N MET A 94 -12.39 -0.31 -1.52
CA MET A 94 -13.66 -0.99 -1.77
C MET A 94 -13.86 -1.09 -3.29
N GLY A 95 -14.14 -2.29 -3.78
CA GLY A 95 -14.60 -2.45 -5.16
C GLY A 95 -16.04 -1.98 -5.29
N GLY A 96 -16.37 -1.29 -6.38
CA GLY A 96 -17.72 -0.85 -6.69
C GLY A 96 -17.96 -0.86 -8.21
N ASP A 97 -19.19 -0.58 -8.60
CA ASP A 97 -19.60 -0.65 -10.01
C ASP A 97 -18.86 0.35 -10.91
N MET A 98 -18.37 1.46 -10.33
CA MET A 98 -17.63 2.52 -11.03
C MET A 98 -16.10 2.39 -10.91
N GLY A 99 -15.60 1.29 -10.35
CA GLY A 99 -14.17 1.06 -10.12
C GLY A 99 -13.85 0.90 -8.63
N ILE A 100 -12.66 1.32 -8.22
CA ILE A 100 -12.17 1.10 -6.86
C ILE A 100 -12.17 2.42 -6.12
N GLU A 101 -12.92 2.48 -5.03
CA GLU A 101 -12.93 3.60 -4.12
C GLU A 101 -11.81 3.46 -3.09
N GLY A 102 -11.14 4.57 -2.81
CA GLY A 102 -10.11 4.66 -1.79
C GLY A 102 -10.46 5.67 -0.71
N LYS A 103 -10.19 5.30 0.54
CA LYS A 103 -10.22 6.23 1.67
C LYS A 103 -8.91 6.19 2.41
N LEU A 104 -8.27 7.35 2.55
CA LEU A 104 -7.19 7.54 3.52
C LEU A 104 -7.77 8.19 4.76
N ILE A 105 -7.65 7.51 5.89
CA ILE A 105 -8.20 7.94 7.18
C ILE A 105 -7.05 8.26 8.13
N GLU A 106 -6.96 9.52 8.52
CA GLU A 106 -6.07 10.04 9.54
C GLU A 106 -6.86 10.28 10.84
N VAL A 107 -6.30 9.86 11.98
CA VAL A 107 -6.89 10.15 13.29
C VAL A 107 -5.86 10.89 14.14
N LEU A 108 -6.13 12.17 14.41
CA LEU A 108 -5.28 13.04 15.21
C LEU A 108 -6.07 13.63 16.37
N GLY A 109 -5.79 13.15 17.59
CA GLY A 109 -6.49 13.59 18.78
C GLY A 109 -7.98 13.28 18.71
N ASP A 110 -8.81 14.32 18.68
CA ASP A 110 -10.27 14.21 18.55
C ASP A 110 -10.77 14.27 17.09
N ASN A 111 -9.89 14.54 16.13
CA ASN A 111 -10.26 14.75 14.74
C ASN A 111 -10.00 13.50 13.91
N ILE A 112 -10.96 13.15 13.06
CA ILE A 112 -10.88 12.10 12.04
C ILE A 112 -10.94 12.82 10.69
N THR A 113 -9.83 12.80 9.96
CA THR A 113 -9.76 13.34 8.59
C THR A 113 -9.84 12.18 7.60
N ILE A 114 -10.75 12.28 6.66
CA ILE A 114 -11.04 11.30 5.63
C ILE A 114 -10.76 11.95 4.29
N TYR A 115 -9.86 11.37 3.52
CA TYR A 115 -9.63 11.73 2.13
C TYR A 115 -10.28 10.68 1.25
N ASP A 116 -11.24 11.10 0.44
CA ASP A 116 -11.99 10.22 -0.46
C ASP A 116 -11.43 10.35 -1.87
N GLY A 117 -11.29 9.22 -2.56
CA GLY A 117 -10.67 9.18 -3.88
C GLY A 117 -11.01 7.92 -4.67
N MET A 118 -10.48 7.89 -5.88
CA MET A 118 -10.54 6.72 -6.77
C MET A 118 -9.15 6.12 -6.90
N CYS A 119 -9.09 4.79 -6.99
CA CYS A 119 -7.84 4.07 -7.08
C CYS A 119 -7.76 3.18 -8.31
N ASN A 120 -6.55 3.00 -8.81
CA ASN A 120 -6.23 2.10 -9.90
C ASN A 120 -5.28 1.02 -9.39
N ILE A 121 -5.47 -0.22 -9.85
CA ILE A 121 -4.57 -1.34 -9.56
C ILE A 121 -3.69 -1.61 -10.76
N GLY A 122 -2.37 -1.56 -10.55
CA GLY A 122 -1.38 -2.11 -11.45
C GLY A 122 -0.97 -3.51 -11.01
N PHE A 123 -0.90 -4.44 -11.95
CA PHE A 123 -0.29 -5.76 -11.77
C PHE A 123 1.01 -5.79 -12.57
N GLY A 124 2.15 -6.12 -11.94
CA GLY A 124 3.46 -6.08 -12.60
C GLY A 124 4.63 -6.13 -11.63
#